data_AF-A0AAU9JBM6-F1
#
_entry.id   AF-A0AAU9JBM6-F1
#
_cell.length_a   1.000
_cell.length_b   1.000
_cell.length_c   1.000
_cell.angle_alpha   90.00
_cell.angle_beta   90.00
_cell.angle_gamma   90.00
#
_symmetry.space_group_name_H-M   'P 1'
#
loop_
_entity.id
_entity.type
_entity.pdbx_description
1 polymer ?
#
loop_
_entity_poly.entity_id
_entity_poly.type
_entity_poly.pdbx_seq_one_letter_code
_entity_poly.pdbx_strand_id
1 'polypeptide(L)'
;MEDPKGSELSRHGRLTRFLLILLGLCGLTLMIVTISVLTSTDDNCDDSPLREWLIALAVILGVASIPTILTEIFCGHSLENKLFRNCYHTILAIETILYFLWMAVGTYLIMDDDSCNDKFEDGYDLAFFLFGVSYIGASVIVLVLAIGLLSKPELYKAGYNPIP
;
A
#
# COMPACT_ATOMS: atom_id res chain seq x y z
N MET A 1 33.71 13.52 22.38
CA MET A 1 32.97 14.23 21.32
C MET A 1 32.29 13.17 20.49
N GLU A 2 31.04 12.85 20.84
CA GLU A 2 30.21 11.95 20.03
C GLU A 2 29.65 12.74 18.85
N ASP A 3 29.73 12.13 17.67
CA ASP A 3 29.38 12.75 16.40
C ASP A 3 27.84 12.85 16.28
N PRO A 4 27.24 14.05 16.31
CA PRO A 4 25.79 14.21 16.37
C PRO A 4 25.05 13.60 15.16
N LYS A 5 25.76 13.41 14.03
CA LYS A 5 25.23 12.78 12.81
C LYS A 5 24.84 11.31 12.98
N GLY A 6 25.44 10.58 13.91
CA GLY A 6 25.09 9.17 14.16
C GLY A 6 23.70 9.00 14.79
N SER A 7 23.26 9.99 15.56
CA SER A 7 21.99 9.94 16.31
C SER A 7 20.75 10.18 15.43
N GLU A 8 20.85 11.05 14.42
CA GLU A 8 19.74 11.36 13.51
C GLU A 8 19.49 10.26 12.47
N LEU A 9 20.56 9.66 11.94
CA LEU A 9 20.44 8.56 10.98
C LEU A 9 19.78 7.33 11.60
N SER A 10 20.08 7.05 12.88
CA SER A 10 19.44 5.99 13.68
C SER A 10 17.98 6.28 14.00
N ARG A 11 17.58 7.56 14.14
CA ARG A 11 16.20 7.96 14.44
C ARG A 11 15.30 7.84 13.21
N HIS A 12 15.78 8.24 12.03
CA HIS A 12 15.03 8.07 10.78
C HIS A 12 14.80 6.60 10.42
N GLY A 13 15.81 5.74 10.57
CA GLY A 13 15.66 4.30 10.32
C GLY A 13 14.58 3.65 11.19
N ARG A 14 14.54 3.97 12.49
CA ARG A 14 13.52 3.45 13.43
C ARG A 14 12.11 3.92 13.09
N LEU A 15 11.96 5.19 12.71
CA LEU A 15 10.66 5.73 12.35
C LEU A 15 10.11 5.08 11.07
N THR A 16 10.94 4.88 10.05
CA THR A 16 10.52 4.19 8.82
C THR A 16 10.07 2.76 9.09
N ARG A 17 10.81 1.99 9.90
CA ARG A 17 10.40 0.62 10.27
C ARG A 17 9.07 0.60 11.01
N PHE A 18 8.90 1.49 11.97
CA PHE A 18 7.64 1.62 12.70
C PHE A 18 6.47 1.91 11.76
N LEU A 19 6.65 2.81 10.79
CA LEU A 19 5.63 3.13 9.79
C LEU A 19 5.32 1.93 8.88
N LEU A 20 6.33 1.16 8.46
CA LEU A 20 6.13 -0.03 7.63
C LEU A 20 5.39 -1.14 8.38
N ILE A 21 5.70 -1.35 9.67
CA ILE A 21 4.95 -2.29 10.52
C ILE A 21 3.50 -1.84 10.66
N LEU A 22 3.26 -0.55 10.94
CA LEU A 22 1.91 -0.02 11.08
C LEU A 22 1.12 -0.14 9.78
N LEU A 23 1.75 0.14 8.64
CA LEU A 23 1.17 -0.04 7.32
C LEU A 23 0.80 -1.50 7.06
N GLY A 24 1.70 -2.44 7.38
CA GLY A 24 1.43 -3.88 7.27
C GLY A 24 0.27 -4.32 8.16
N LEU A 25 0.19 -3.82 9.41
CA LEU A 25 -0.93 -4.13 10.31
C LEU A 25 -2.26 -3.59 9.79
N CYS A 26 -2.27 -2.39 9.21
CA CYS A 26 -3.44 -1.84 8.54
C CYS A 26 -3.88 -2.73 7.38
N GLY A 27 -2.95 -3.13 6.50
CA GLY A 27 -3.25 -4.02 5.37
C GLY A 27 -3.80 -5.38 5.82
N LEU A 28 -3.25 -5.94 6.89
CA LEU A 28 -3.71 -7.20 7.48
C LEU A 28 -5.11 -7.06 8.09
N THR A 29 -5.42 -5.92 8.72
CA THR A 29 -6.76 -5.63 9.23
C THR A 29 -7.77 -5.51 8.09
N LEU A 30 -7.42 -4.80 7.01
CA LEU A 30 -8.27 -4.69 5.82
C LEU A 30 -8.52 -6.06 5.18
N MET A 31 -7.52 -6.93 5.13
CA MET A 31 -7.67 -8.32 4.68
C MET A 31 -8.69 -9.06 5.55
N ILE A 32 -8.55 -9.01 6.89
CA ILE A 32 -9.46 -9.72 7.81
C ILE A 32 -10.89 -9.21 7.67
N VAL A 33 -11.08 -7.89 7.60
CA VAL A 33 -12.40 -7.28 7.40
C VAL A 33 -13.00 -7.75 6.06
N THR A 34 -12.19 -7.76 5.00
CA THR A 34 -12.65 -8.22 3.67
C THR A 34 -13.08 -9.67 3.68
N ILE A 35 -12.28 -10.56 4.27
CA ILE A 35 -12.63 -11.98 4.43
C ILE A 35 -13.91 -12.13 5.26
N SER A 36 -14.04 -11.38 6.36
CA SER A 36 -15.20 -11.47 7.25
C SER A 36 -16.49 -11.12 6.51
N VAL A 37 -16.49 -10.03 5.73
CA VAL A 37 -17.64 -9.62 4.92
C VAL A 37 -17.95 -10.67 3.86
N LEU A 38 -16.93 -11.17 3.15
CA LEU A 38 -17.09 -12.22 2.13
C LEU A 38 -17.71 -13.51 2.69
N THR A 39 -17.42 -13.84 3.95
CA THR A 39 -17.97 -15.03 4.62
C THR A 39 -19.36 -14.81 5.23
N SER A 40 -19.77 -13.57 5.48
CA SER A 40 -21.07 -13.27 6.11
C SER A 40 -22.20 -13.02 5.11
N THR A 41 -21.87 -12.72 3.85
CA THR A 41 -22.84 -12.51 2.77
C THR A 41 -23.26 -13.84 2.15
N ASP A 42 -24.57 -14.06 2.01
CA ASP A 42 -25.16 -15.28 1.41
C ASP A 42 -24.63 -15.52 -0.01
N ASP A 43 -24.24 -16.78 -0.29
CA ASP A 43 -23.68 -17.30 -1.56
C ASP A 43 -24.63 -17.15 -2.79
N ASN A 44 -25.82 -16.55 -2.64
CA ASN A 44 -26.78 -16.38 -3.74
C ASN A 44 -26.34 -15.37 -4.83
N CYS A 45 -25.21 -14.67 -4.65
CA CYS A 45 -24.52 -13.89 -5.70
C CYS A 45 -23.05 -14.33 -5.88
N ASP A 46 -22.83 -15.65 -5.81
CA ASP A 46 -21.52 -16.31 -5.91
C ASP A 46 -20.68 -15.91 -7.14
N ASP A 47 -21.33 -15.59 -8.27
CA ASP A 47 -20.66 -15.26 -9.54
C ASP A 47 -20.47 -13.75 -9.77
N SER A 48 -20.66 -12.90 -8.74
CA SER A 48 -20.44 -11.46 -8.95
C SER A 48 -18.94 -11.17 -9.15
N PRO A 49 -18.56 -10.44 -10.21
CA PRO A 49 -17.15 -10.14 -10.49
C PRO A 49 -16.53 -9.28 -9.38
N LEU A 50 -17.35 -8.51 -8.65
CA LEU A 50 -16.92 -7.75 -7.48
C LEU A 50 -16.46 -8.66 -6.33
N ARG A 51 -17.16 -9.78 -6.09
CA ARG A 51 -16.78 -10.74 -5.05
C ARG A 51 -15.43 -11.38 -5.36
N GLU A 52 -15.21 -11.81 -6.61
CA GLU A 52 -13.90 -12.33 -7.05
C GLU A 52 -12.80 -11.29 -6.88
N TRP A 53 -13.09 -10.03 -7.21
CA TRP A 53 -12.16 -8.93 -7.01
C TRP A 53 -11.80 -8.72 -5.54
N LEU A 54 -12.78 -8.76 -4.62
CA LEU A 54 -12.57 -8.66 -3.17
C LEU A 54 -11.74 -9.84 -2.63
N ILE A 55 -11.99 -11.06 -3.10
CA ILE A 55 -11.21 -12.25 -2.73
C ILE A 55 -9.75 -12.06 -3.14
N ALA A 56 -9.51 -11.70 -4.40
CA ALA A 56 -8.16 -11.45 -4.89
C ALA A 56 -7.48 -10.29 -4.16
N LEU A 57 -8.22 -9.23 -3.82
CA LEU A 57 -7.72 -8.10 -3.05
C LEU A 57 -7.29 -8.54 -1.64
N ALA A 58 -8.07 -9.38 -0.96
CA ALA A 58 -7.70 -9.95 0.33
C ALA A 58 -6.39 -10.75 0.23
N VAL A 59 -6.22 -11.55 -0.83
CA VAL A 59 -4.98 -12.29 -1.08
C VAL A 59 -3.79 -11.35 -1.29
N ILE A 60 -3.94 -10.31 -2.11
CA ILE A 60 -2.89 -9.31 -2.36
C ILE A 60 -2.50 -8.60 -1.06
N LEU A 61 -3.48 -8.19 -0.25
CA LEU A 61 -3.24 -7.56 1.04
C LEU A 61 -2.51 -8.49 2.01
N GLY A 62 -2.87 -9.78 2.04
CA GLY A 62 -2.20 -10.79 2.86
C GLY A 62 -0.75 -11.03 2.45
N VAL A 63 -0.53 -11.24 1.15
CA VAL A 63 0.81 -11.47 0.57
C VAL A 63 1.72 -10.26 0.76
N ALA A 64 1.20 -9.03 0.72
CA ALA A 64 2.01 -7.84 1.01
C ALA A 64 2.26 -7.64 2.51
N SER A 65 1.21 -7.79 3.34
CA SER A 65 1.25 -7.40 4.75
C SER A 65 2.03 -8.37 5.62
N ILE A 66 1.83 -9.69 5.45
CA ILE A 66 2.45 -10.70 6.31
C ILE A 66 3.97 -10.71 6.17
N PRO A 67 4.56 -10.80 4.95
CA PRO A 67 6.01 -10.77 4.79
C PRO A 67 6.62 -9.44 5.22
N THR A 68 5.93 -8.32 5.01
CA THR A 68 6.37 -7.00 5.48
C THR A 68 6.52 -6.97 6.99
N ILE A 69 5.49 -7.37 7.73
CA ILE A 69 5.52 -7.42 9.20
C ILE A 69 6.63 -8.38 9.67
N LEU A 70 6.70 -9.59 9.11
CA LEU A 70 7.70 -10.57 9.51
C LEU A 70 9.13 -10.08 9.23
N THR A 71 9.36 -9.44 8.09
CA THR A 71 10.68 -8.93 7.72
C THR A 71 11.10 -7.79 8.65
N GLU A 72 10.19 -6.87 8.98
CA GLU A 72 10.51 -5.75 9.87
C GLU A 72 10.71 -6.18 11.33
N ILE A 73 9.97 -7.19 11.81
CA ILE A 73 10.12 -7.74 13.17
C ILE A 73 11.37 -8.62 13.30
N PHE A 74 11.55 -9.59 12.39
CA PHE A 74 12.55 -10.65 12.55
C PHE A 74 13.86 -10.37 11.80
N CYS A 75 13.80 -9.66 10.67
CA CYS A 75 14.95 -9.41 9.81
C CYS A 75 15.46 -7.96 9.90
N GLY A 76 15.03 -7.20 10.91
CA GLY A 76 15.49 -5.84 11.14
C GLY A 76 17.01 -5.68 11.17
N HIS A 77 17.76 -6.69 11.64
CA HIS A 77 19.23 -6.63 11.63
C HIS A 77 19.83 -6.92 10.23
N SER A 78 19.18 -7.78 9.44
CA SER A 78 19.61 -8.15 8.07
C SER A 78 19.39 -7.06 7.02
N LEU A 79 18.55 -6.07 7.30
CA LEU A 79 18.37 -4.86 6.48
C LEU A 79 19.60 -3.93 6.43
N GLU A 80 20.64 -4.23 7.22
CA GLU A 80 21.95 -3.58 7.10
C GLU A 80 22.70 -4.00 5.83
N ASN A 81 22.43 -5.22 5.31
CA ASN A 81 22.99 -5.65 4.04
C ASN A 81 22.31 -4.90 2.88
N LYS A 82 23.11 -4.12 2.14
CA LYS A 82 22.65 -3.30 1.01
C LYS A 82 21.88 -4.09 -0.05
N LEU A 83 22.31 -5.33 -0.33
CA LEU A 83 21.69 -6.16 -1.37
C LEU A 83 20.32 -6.68 -0.93
N PHE A 84 20.21 -7.13 0.32
CA PHE A 84 18.93 -7.54 0.92
C PHE A 84 17.94 -6.37 1.00
N ARG A 85 18.40 -5.20 1.48
CA ARG A 85 17.57 -3.99 1.56
C ARG A 85 17.03 -3.55 0.19
N ASN A 86 17.87 -3.57 -0.84
CA ASN A 86 17.43 -3.22 -2.19
C ASN A 86 16.41 -4.21 -2.72
N CYS A 87 16.63 -5.53 -2.54
CA CYS A 87 15.68 -6.56 -2.94
C CYS A 87 14.32 -6.37 -2.23
N TYR A 88 14.35 -6.16 -0.91
CA TYR A 88 13.17 -5.91 -0.10
C TYR A 88 12.36 -4.70 -0.59
N HIS A 89 13.02 -3.56 -0.82
CA HIS A 89 12.34 -2.38 -1.36
C HIS A 89 11.78 -2.58 -2.77
N THR A 90 12.47 -3.35 -3.62
CA THR A 90 11.96 -3.68 -4.96
C THR A 90 10.70 -4.54 -4.88
N ILE A 91 10.66 -5.53 -3.99
CA ILE A 91 9.47 -6.37 -3.77
C ILE A 91 8.30 -5.50 -3.30
N LEU A 92 8.50 -4.66 -2.28
CA LEU A 92 7.48 -3.73 -1.80
C LEU A 92 6.96 -2.80 -2.91
N ALA A 93 7.85 -2.32 -3.79
CA ALA A 93 7.46 -1.46 -4.90
C ALA A 93 6.60 -2.22 -5.92
N ILE A 94 6.96 -3.46 -6.25
CA ILE A 94 6.16 -4.32 -7.16
C ILE A 94 4.79 -4.59 -6.55
N GLU A 95 4.72 -4.96 -5.27
CA GLU A 95 3.46 -5.21 -4.56
C GLU A 95 2.57 -3.96 -4.55
N THR A 96 3.16 -2.79 -4.30
CA THR A 96 2.45 -1.50 -4.33
C THR A 96 1.87 -1.21 -5.72
N ILE A 97 2.64 -1.44 -6.79
CA ILE A 97 2.15 -1.24 -8.16
C ILE A 97 1.02 -2.22 -8.48
N LEU A 98 1.18 -3.49 -8.12
CA LEU A 98 0.16 -4.51 -8.32
C LEU A 98 -1.14 -4.15 -7.59
N TYR A 99 -1.02 -3.68 -6.34
CA TYR A 99 -2.16 -3.20 -5.56
C TYR A 99 -2.89 -2.06 -6.27
N PHE A 100 -2.18 -1.03 -6.74
CA PHE A 100 -2.81 0.09 -7.45
C PHE A 100 -3.48 -0.31 -8.76
N LEU A 101 -2.85 -1.20 -9.53
CA LEU A 101 -3.47 -1.76 -10.73
C LEU A 101 -4.75 -2.53 -10.39
N TRP A 102 -4.74 -3.31 -9.30
CA TRP A 102 -5.91 -4.05 -8.85
C TRP A 102 -7.05 -3.13 -8.38
N MET A 103 -6.74 -2.01 -7.73
CA MET A 103 -7.75 -1.01 -7.38
C MET A 103 -8.39 -0.37 -8.62
N ALA A 104 -7.63 -0.14 -9.70
CA ALA A 104 -8.19 0.36 -10.95
C ALA A 104 -9.18 -0.65 -11.57
N VAL A 105 -8.86 -1.95 -11.54
CA VAL A 105 -9.77 -3.02 -11.98
C VAL A 105 -11.07 -3.00 -11.16
N GLY A 106 -10.96 -2.89 -9.84
CA GLY A 106 -12.15 -2.85 -8.99
C GLY A 106 -13.03 -1.62 -9.22
N THR A 107 -12.41 -0.48 -9.52
CA THR A 107 -13.16 0.74 -9.86
C THR A 107 -13.98 0.53 -11.12
N TYR A 108 -13.40 -0.11 -12.13
CA TYR A 108 -14.13 -0.48 -13.35
C TYR A 108 -15.32 -1.41 -13.03
N LEU A 109 -15.10 -2.44 -12.20
CA LEU A 109 -16.14 -3.42 -11.85
C LEU A 109 -17.33 -2.80 -11.09
N ILE A 110 -17.09 -1.86 -10.18
CA ILE A 110 -18.18 -1.14 -9.50
C ILE A 110 -19.00 -0.29 -10.48
N MET A 111 -18.36 0.28 -11.51
CA MET A 111 -19.06 1.14 -12.47
C MET A 111 -19.88 0.36 -13.51
N ASP A 112 -19.61 -0.94 -13.69
CA ASP A 112 -20.21 -1.77 -14.74
C ASP A 112 -21.39 -2.64 -14.23
N ASP A 113 -21.45 -2.94 -12.93
CA ASP A 113 -22.40 -3.93 -12.40
C ASP A 113 -23.64 -3.30 -11.75
N ASP A 114 -24.66 -3.03 -12.57
CA ASP A 114 -25.99 -2.57 -12.12
C ASP A 114 -26.89 -3.73 -11.60
N SER A 115 -26.44 -4.99 -11.69
CA SER A 115 -27.34 -6.15 -11.70
C SER A 115 -27.51 -6.89 -10.37
N CYS A 116 -26.60 -6.71 -9.41
CA CYS A 116 -26.66 -7.39 -8.09
C CYS A 116 -26.51 -6.46 -6.87
N ASN A 117 -26.65 -5.14 -7.03
CA ASN A 117 -26.39 -4.15 -5.98
C ASN A 117 -27.20 -4.40 -4.69
N ASP A 118 -28.49 -4.73 -4.81
CA ASP A 118 -29.40 -4.91 -3.66
C ASP A 118 -29.18 -6.21 -2.85
N LYS A 119 -28.40 -7.18 -3.37
CA LYS A 119 -28.16 -8.47 -2.70
C LYS A 119 -26.75 -8.60 -2.11
N PHE A 120 -25.84 -7.71 -2.49
CA PHE A 120 -24.44 -7.69 -2.02
C PHE A 120 -24.02 -6.30 -1.50
N GLU A 121 -24.97 -5.58 -0.89
CA GLU A 121 -24.80 -4.20 -0.41
C GLU A 121 -23.56 -4.05 0.51
N ASP A 122 -23.37 -4.95 1.48
CA ASP A 122 -22.22 -4.94 2.39
C ASP A 122 -20.87 -5.04 1.65
N GLY A 123 -20.83 -5.80 0.55
CA GLY A 123 -19.64 -5.96 -0.26
C GLY A 123 -19.34 -4.72 -1.13
N TYR A 124 -20.38 -4.07 -1.64
CA TYR A 124 -20.26 -2.79 -2.32
C TYR A 124 -19.80 -1.69 -1.36
N ASP A 125 -20.40 -1.59 -0.18
CA ASP A 125 -20.01 -0.64 0.87
C ASP A 125 -18.54 -0.84 1.30
N LEU A 126 -18.15 -2.09 1.49
CA LEU A 126 -16.76 -2.43 1.78
C LEU A 126 -15.83 -1.99 0.63
N ALA A 127 -16.21 -2.25 -0.62
CA ALA A 127 -15.40 -1.87 -1.77
C ALA A 127 -15.26 -0.35 -1.89
N PHE A 128 -16.34 0.42 -1.69
CA PHE A 128 -16.28 1.89 -1.60
C PHE A 128 -15.39 2.38 -0.45
N PHE A 129 -15.49 1.76 0.72
CA PHE A 129 -14.61 2.06 1.86
C PHE A 129 -13.14 1.82 1.50
N LEU A 130 -12.83 0.67 0.88
CA LEU A 130 -11.49 0.32 0.43
C LEU A 130 -10.97 1.32 -0.61
N PHE A 131 -11.80 1.73 -1.58
CA PHE A 131 -11.42 2.80 -2.52
C PHE A 131 -11.12 4.11 -1.80
N GLY A 132 -12.00 4.54 -0.89
CA GLY A 132 -11.80 5.75 -0.11
C GLY A 132 -10.47 5.76 0.62
N VAL A 133 -10.19 4.70 1.39
CA VAL A 133 -8.92 4.57 2.13
C VAL A 133 -7.72 4.59 1.20
N SER A 134 -7.78 3.85 0.09
CA SER A 134 -6.63 3.68 -0.81
C SER A 134 -6.33 4.91 -1.64
N TYR A 135 -7.36 5.60 -2.17
CA TYR A 135 -7.17 6.83 -2.93
C TYR A 135 -6.77 8.01 -2.03
N ILE A 136 -7.30 8.11 -0.81
CA ILE A 136 -6.85 9.10 0.17
C ILE A 136 -5.38 8.84 0.53
N GLY A 137 -5.03 7.59 0.84
CA GLY A 137 -3.65 7.20 1.15
C GLY A 137 -2.68 7.55 0.00
N ALA A 138 -3.03 7.20 -1.23
CA ALA A 138 -2.25 7.55 -2.42
C ALA A 138 -2.10 9.06 -2.59
N SER A 139 -3.17 9.82 -2.39
CA SER A 139 -3.16 11.29 -2.51
C SER A 139 -2.21 11.93 -1.50
N VAL A 140 -2.19 11.44 -0.25
CA VAL A 140 -1.25 11.90 0.78
C VAL A 140 0.20 11.60 0.37
N ILE A 141 0.48 10.40 -0.14
CA ILE A 141 1.82 10.02 -0.60
C ILE A 141 2.29 10.95 -1.73
N VAL A 142 1.44 11.16 -2.74
CA VAL A 142 1.76 12.05 -3.87
C VAL A 142 2.01 13.48 -3.39
N LEU A 143 1.21 13.99 -2.45
CA LEU A 143 1.37 15.31 -1.89
C LEU A 143 2.70 15.46 -1.13
N VAL A 144 3.07 14.48 -0.31
CA VAL A 144 4.36 14.47 0.42
C VAL A 144 5.53 14.43 -0.55
N LEU A 145 5.46 13.60 -1.60
CA LEU A 145 6.50 13.54 -2.63
C LEU A 145 6.61 14.86 -3.40
N ALA A 146 5.49 15.48 -3.77
CA ALA A 146 5.47 16.76 -4.46
C ALA A 146 6.10 17.87 -3.60
N ILE A 147 5.72 17.98 -2.33
CA ILE A 147 6.31 18.96 -1.40
C ILE A 147 7.81 18.69 -1.21
N GLY A 148 8.21 17.43 -1.07
CA GLY A 148 9.62 17.05 -0.93
C GLY A 148 10.48 17.38 -2.15
N LEU A 149 9.92 17.22 -3.36
CA LEU A 149 10.57 17.62 -4.62
C LEU A 149 10.68 19.14 -4.75
N LEU A 150 9.60 19.87 -4.44
CA LEU A 150 9.58 21.34 -4.47
C LEU A 150 10.52 21.98 -3.43
N SER A 151 10.74 21.31 -2.30
CA SER A 151 11.61 21.79 -1.22
C SER A 151 13.12 21.61 -1.51
N LYS A 152 13.50 20.93 -2.62
CA LYS A 152 14.90 20.74 -3.06
C LYS A 152 15.18 21.49 -4.37
N PRO A 153 15.17 22.84 -4.38
CA PRO A 153 15.41 23.63 -5.59
C PRO A 153 16.81 23.44 -6.20
N GLU A 154 17.77 22.92 -5.44
CA GLU A 154 19.15 22.64 -5.86
C GLU A 154 19.24 21.61 -7.01
N LEU A 155 18.33 20.62 -7.06
CA LEU A 155 18.29 19.63 -8.15
C LEU A 155 17.74 20.21 -9.46
N TYR A 156 16.94 21.28 -9.41
CA TYR A 156 16.46 21.99 -10.59
C TYR A 156 17.54 22.88 -11.23
N LYS A 157 18.50 23.38 -10.44
CA LYS A 157 19.62 24.17 -10.95
C LYS A 157 20.70 23.35 -11.65
N ALA A 158 20.83 22.05 -11.36
CA ALA A 158 21.83 21.18 -11.98
C ALA A 158 21.50 20.78 -13.44
N GLY A 159 20.29 21.07 -13.93
CA GLY A 159 19.82 20.70 -15.28
C GLY A 159 19.80 21.83 -16.31
N TYR A 160 20.06 23.09 -15.92
CA TYR A 160 20.09 24.24 -16.84
C TYR A 160 21.53 24.73 -17.01
N ASN A 161 22.29 24.03 -17.84
CA ASN A 161 23.46 24.60 -18.49
C ASN A 161 22.98 25.16 -19.84
N PRO A 162 22.71 26.47 -19.99
CA PRO A 162 22.49 27.04 -21.30
C PRO A 162 23.80 26.84 -22.08
N ILE A 163 23.74 25.98 -23.10
CA ILE A 163 24.82 25.83 -24.06
C ILE A 163 25.02 27.22 -24.70
N PRO A 164 26.25 27.75 -24.75
CA PRO A 164 26.55 29.09 -25.26
C PRO A 164 26.22 29.26 -26.75
#